data_AF-A0A0F2PMN1-F1
#
_entry.id   AF-A0A0F2PMN1-F1
#
_cell.length_a   1.000
_cell.length_b   1.000
_cell.length_c   1.000
_cell.angle_alpha   90.00
_cell.angle_beta   90.00
_cell.angle_gamma   90.00
#
_symmetry.space_group_name_H-M   'P 1'
#
loop_
_entity.id
_entity.type
_entity.pdbx_description
1 polymer ?
#
loop_
_entity_poly.entity_id
_entity_poly.type
_entity_poly.pdbx_seq_one_letter_code
_entity_poly.pdbx_strand_id
1 'polypeptide(L)' 'MENFKYEVAQETGIPLQDGYNGNLKSREAGVIGGHIGGKIGGHMVREMIRAYEASLVKA' A
#
# COMPACT_ATOMS: atom_id res chain seq x y z
N MET A 1 1.36 6.55 1.72
CA MET A 1 1.36 5.09 1.38
C MET A 1 2.34 4.31 2.23
N GLU A 2 3.56 4.82 2.44
CA GLU A 2 4.54 4.13 3.30
C GLU A 2 4.05 3.91 4.72
N ASN A 3 3.37 4.88 5.35
CA ASN A 3 2.84 4.66 6.70
C ASN A 3 1.69 3.64 6.72
N PHE A 4 0.85 3.66 5.68
CA PHE A 4 -0.34 2.81 5.59
C PHE A 4 0.00 1.32 5.50
N LYS A 5 1.06 0.94 4.77
CA LYS A 5 1.51 -0.47 4.73
C LYS A 5 1.94 -1.00 6.10
N TYR A 6 2.52 -0.14 6.96
CA TYR A 6 2.93 -0.51 8.30
C TYR A 6 1.73 -0.56 9.27
N GLU A 7 0.76 0.35 9.15
CA GLU A 7 -0.51 0.27 9.89
C GLU A 7 -1.24 -1.05 9.60
N VAL A 8 -1.44 -1.38 8.32
CA VAL A 8 -2.08 -2.64 7.92
C VAL A 8 -1.31 -3.84 8.46
N ALA A 9 0.02 -3.81 8.40
CA ALA A 9 0.84 -4.89 8.93
C ALA A 9 0.67 -5.07 10.44
N GLN A 10 0.60 -3.98 11.21
CA GLN A 10 0.32 -4.01 12.65
C GLN A 10 -1.08 -4.57 12.95
N GLU A 11 -2.10 -4.09 12.26
CA GLU A 11 -3.50 -4.55 12.45
C GLU A 11 -3.67 -6.04 12.14
N THR A 12 -2.96 -6.53 11.12
CA THR A 12 -3.03 -7.92 10.67
C THR A 12 -2.04 -8.84 11.38
N GLY A 13 -1.19 -8.31 12.26
CA GLY A 13 -0.15 -9.05 12.98
C GLY A 13 0.96 -9.60 12.07
N ILE A 14 1.14 -9.02 10.88
CA ILE A 14 2.14 -9.43 9.91
C ILE A 14 3.46 -8.70 10.21
N PRO A 15 4.59 -9.41 10.37
CA PRO A 15 5.87 -8.80 10.74
C PRO A 15 6.54 -8.14 9.53
N LEU A 16 5.97 -7.03 9.06
CA LEU A 16 6.56 -6.18 8.03
C LEU A 16 7.60 -5.25 8.68
N GLN A 17 8.83 -5.33 8.24
CA GLN A 17 9.92 -4.47 8.71
C GLN A 17 10.39 -3.49 7.65
N ASP A 18 11.11 -2.46 8.08
CA ASP A 18 11.84 -1.64 7.13
C ASP A 18 13.05 -2.42 6.56
N GLY A 19 13.27 -2.31 5.25
CA GLY A 19 14.28 -3.11 4.55
C GLY A 19 13.81 -4.50 4.10
N TYR A 20 14.60 -5.54 4.42
CA TYR A 20 14.44 -6.86 3.78
C TYR A 20 13.31 -7.68 4.39
N ASN A 21 12.35 -8.09 3.56
CA ASN A 21 11.16 -8.84 3.95
C ASN A 21 11.06 -10.20 3.24
N GLY A 22 12.18 -10.76 2.77
CA GLY A 22 12.17 -11.96 1.94
C GLY A 22 11.67 -13.24 2.63
N ASN A 23 11.57 -13.23 3.96
CA ASN A 23 11.00 -14.33 4.75
C ASN A 23 9.46 -14.24 4.89
N LEU A 24 8.82 -13.15 4.45
CA LEU A 24 7.37 -13.04 4.45
C LEU A 24 6.77 -14.00 3.44
N LYS A 25 5.73 -14.73 3.87
CA LYS A 25 5.00 -15.61 2.96
C LYS A 25 4.28 -14.74 1.94
N SER A 26 4.20 -15.22 0.70
CA SER A 26 3.51 -14.51 -0.39
C SER A 26 2.05 -14.18 -0.04
N ARG A 27 1.39 -15.00 0.78
CA ARG A 27 0.04 -14.72 1.30
C ARG A 27 0.01 -13.48 2.19
N GLU A 28 1.00 -13.31 3.07
CA GLU A 28 1.08 -12.19 4.01
C GLU A 28 1.39 -10.89 3.27
N ALA A 29 2.37 -10.93 2.35
CA ALA A 29 2.63 -9.80 1.45
C ALA A 29 1.40 -9.45 0.60
N GLY A 30 0.65 -10.47 0.15
CA GLY A 30 -0.61 -10.29 -0.59
C GLY A 30 -1.74 -9.70 0.25
N VAL A 31 -1.82 -10.00 1.54
CA VAL A 31 -2.77 -9.36 2.48
C VAL A 31 -2.44 -7.88 2.61
N ILE A 32 -1.17 -7.53 2.86
CA ILE A 32 -0.74 -6.12 2.98
C ILE A 32 -0.98 -5.37 1.67
N GLY A 33 -0.47 -5.89 0.55
CA GLY A 33 -0.70 -5.33 -0.78
C GLY A 33 -2.18 -5.28 -1.16
N GLY A 34 -2.98 -6.19 -0.62
CA GLY A 34 -4.43 -6.24 -0.78
C GLY A 34 -5.18 -5.11 -0.06
N HIS A 35 -4.71 -4.67 1.10
CA HIS A 35 -5.31 -3.51 1.77
C HIS A 35 -4.87 -2.19 1.14
N ILE A 36 -3.64 -2.15 0.61
CA ILE A 36 -3.10 -0.98 -0.08
C ILE A 36 -3.71 -0.82 -1.49
N GLY A 37 -3.87 -1.94 -2.22
CA GLY A 37 -4.26 -1.94 -3.63
C GLY A 37 -5.04 -3.18 -4.08
N GLY A 38 -5.74 -3.88 -3.20
CA GLY A 38 -6.30 -5.21 -3.47
C GLY A 38 -7.43 -5.29 -4.49
N LYS A 39 -7.44 -6.47 -5.15
CA LYS A 39 -8.19 -7.00 -6.33
C LYS A 39 -8.34 -6.10 -7.56
N ILE A 40 -8.01 -4.84 -7.39
CA ILE A 40 -8.53 -3.66 -8.07
C ILE A 40 -7.42 -2.61 -7.87
N GLY A 41 -6.16 -2.94 -8.18
CA GLY A 41 -4.99 -2.06 -8.00
C GLY A 41 -5.15 -0.65 -8.56
N GLY A 42 -6.17 -0.47 -9.40
CA GLY A 42 -6.71 0.82 -9.77
C GLY A 42 -7.16 1.73 -8.62
N HIS A 43 -7.51 1.30 -7.39
CA HIS A 43 -7.88 2.28 -6.35
C HIS A 43 -6.69 3.19 -6.00
N MET A 44 -5.56 2.59 -5.65
CA MET A 44 -4.33 3.32 -5.35
C MET A 44 -3.85 4.15 -6.54
N VAL A 45 -3.85 3.57 -7.75
CA VAL A 45 -3.44 4.27 -8.97
C VAL A 45 -4.39 5.43 -9.31
N ARG A 46 -5.71 5.27 -9.13
CA ARG A 46 -6.70 6.34 -9.33
C ARG A 46 -6.48 7.49 -8.36
N GLU A 47 -6.20 7.20 -7.09
CA GLU A 47 -5.89 8.23 -6.10
C GLU A 47 -4.59 8.97 -6.43
N MET A 48 -3.57 8.27 -6.93
CA MET A 48 -2.33 8.91 -7.41
C MET A 48 -2.58 9.83 -8.60
N ILE A 49 -3.40 9.40 -9.57
CA ILE A 49 -3.78 10.22 -10.73
C ILE A 49 -4.55 11.46 -10.26
N ARG A 50 -5.56 11.30 -9.39
CA ARG A 50 -6.33 12.43 -8.84
C ARG A 50 -5.45 13.43 -8.09
N ALA A 51 -4.53 12.95 -7.26
CA ALA A 51 -3.61 13.82 -6.52
C ALA A 51 -2.72 14.62 -7.46
N TYR A 52 -2.25 14.01 -8.55
CA TYR A 52 -1.47 14.68 -9.58
C TYR A 52 -2.30 15.72 -10.35
N GLU A 53 -3.50 15.37 -10.81
CA GLU A 53 -4.42 16.31 -11.47
C GLU A 53 -4.74 17.51 -10.58
N ALA A 54 -5.01 17.28 -9.28
CA ALA A 54 -5.25 18.35 -8.32
C ALA A 54 -4.03 19.26 -8.11
N SER A 55 -2.80 18.73 -8.27
CA SER A 55 -1.58 19.52 -8.18
C SER A 55 -1.38 20.45 -9.38
N LEU A 56 -1.88 20.07 -10.56
CA LEU A 56 -1.80 20.88 -11.78
C LEU A 56 -2.76 22.07 -11.76
N VAL A 57 -3.92 21.94 -11.09
CA VAL A 57 -4.93 23.02 -10.99
C VAL A 57 -4.52 24.10 -9.98
N LYS A 58 -3.55 23.80 -9.11
CA LYS A 58 -3.03 24.74 -8.10
C LYS A 58 -1.83 25.58 -8.59
N ALA A 59 -1.42 25.42 -9.84
CA ALA A 59 -0.31 26.14 -10.47
C ALA A 59 -0.78 27.35 -11.28
#